data_AF-C7H7W5-F1
#
_entry.id   AF-C7H7W5-F1
#
_cell.length_a   1.000
_cell.length_b   1.000
_cell.length_c   1.000
_cell.angle_alpha   90.00
_cell.angle_beta   90.00
_cell.angle_gamma   90.00
#
_symmetry.space_group_name_H-M   'P 1'
#
loop_
_entity.id
_entity.type
_entity.pdbx_description
1 polymer ?
#
loop_
_entity_poly.entity_id
_entity_poly.type
_entity_poly.pdbx_seq_one_letter_code
_entity_poly.pdbx_strand_id
1 'polypeptide(L)' 'MAFVIFNLLCVAALVGLDQAIKFWAVSALQPVGAMPLIPHVVELRFVLNQGMAFSLLSGKQCF' A
#
# COMPACT_ATOMS: atom_id res chain seq x y z
N MET A 1 -5.36 3.22 30.25
CA MET A 1 -5.27 1.87 29.64
C MET A 1 -6.28 1.61 28.54
N ALA A 2 -7.57 1.90 28.70
CA ALA A 2 -8.57 1.66 27.65
C ALA A 2 -8.23 2.32 26.29
N PHE A 3 -7.83 3.60 26.29
CA PHE A 3 -7.39 4.31 25.08
C PHE A 3 -6.15 3.67 24.42
N VAL A 4 -5.24 3.09 25.21
CA VAL A 4 -4.05 2.41 24.67
C VAL A 4 -4.46 1.14 23.93
N ILE A 5 -5.33 0.32 24.53
CA ILE A 5 -5.82 -0.90 23.90
C ILE A 5 -6.61 -0.58 22.63
N PHE A 6 -7.51 0.40 22.70
CA PHE A 6 -8.26 0.86 21.54
C PHE A 6 -7.33 1.30 20.40
N ASN A 7 -6.32 2.13 20.70
CA ASN A 7 -5.36 2.59 19.70
C ASN A 7 -4.58 1.42 19.09
N LEU A 8 -4.16 0.43 19.90
CA LEU A 8 -3.46 -0.75 19.38
C LEU A 8 -4.35 -1.57 18.44
N LEU A 9 -5.64 -1.71 18.74
CA LEU A 9 -6.60 -2.37 17.84
C LEU A 9 -6.77 -1.58 16.54
N CYS A 10 -6.84 -0.25 16.59
CA CYS A 10 -6.89 0.58 15.40
C CYS A 10 -5.62 0.43 14.54
N VAL A 11 -4.44 0.40 15.15
CA VAL A 11 -3.17 0.17 14.44
C VAL A 11 -3.14 -1.22 13.81
N ALA A 12 -3.53 -2.25 14.55
CA ALA A 12 -3.60 -3.61 14.04
C ALA A 12 -4.57 -3.74 12.86
N ALA A 13 -5.74 -3.11 12.95
CA ALA A 13 -6.72 -3.07 11.86
C ALA A 13 -6.16 -2.32 10.63
N LEU A 14 -5.51 -1.17 10.83
CA LEU A 14 -4.91 -0.40 9.75
C LEU A 14 -3.81 -1.20 9.02
N VAL A 15 -2.91 -1.83 9.77
CA VAL A 15 -1.86 -2.69 9.21
C VAL A 15 -2.46 -3.89 8.48
N GLY A 16 -3.47 -4.54 9.06
CA GLY A 16 -4.15 -5.67 8.43
C GLY A 16 -4.79 -5.32 7.10
N LEU A 17 -5.49 -4.18 7.04
CA LEU A 17 -6.10 -3.67 5.81
C LEU A 17 -5.06 -3.29 4.75
N ASP A 18 -3.97 -2.61 5.15
CA ASP A 18 -2.85 -2.26 4.26
C ASP A 18 -2.25 -3.51 3.59
N GLN A 19 -1.97 -4.56 4.37
CA GLN A 19 -1.40 -5.80 3.84
C GLN A 19 -2.39 -6.56 2.97
N ALA A 20 -3.66 -6.61 3.35
CA ALA A 20 -4.71 -7.27 2.55
C ALA A 20 -4.88 -6.62 1.17
N ILE A 21 -4.89 -5.28 1.12
CA ILE A 21 -5.00 -4.53 -0.15
C ILE A 21 -3.76 -4.76 -1.01
N LYS A 22 -2.55 -4.75 -0.43
CA LYS A 22 -1.30 -5.06 -1.17
C LYS A 22 -1.30 -6.47 -1.73
N PHE A 23 -1.75 -7.45 -0.95
CA PHE A 23 -1.88 -8.84 -1.41
C PHE A 23 -2.87 -8.96 -2.58
N TRP A 24 -4.03 -8.31 -2.48
CA TRP A 24 -4.98 -8.23 -3.59
C TRP A 24 -4.39 -7.54 -4.82
N ALA A 25 -3.62 -6.46 -4.64
CA ALA A 25 -3.00 -5.75 -5.77
C ALA A 25 -2.00 -6.63 -6.53
N VAL A 26 -1.24 -7.48 -5.84
CA VAL A 26 -0.34 -8.47 -6.48
C VAL A 26 -1.13 -9.47 -7.32
N SER A 27 -2.27 -9.97 -6.83
CA SER A 27 -3.04 -11.00 -7.55
C SER A 27 -3.94 -10.43 -8.66
N ALA A 28 -4.52 -9.25 -8.45
CA ALA A 28 -5.52 -8.67 -9.34
C ALA A 28 -4.99 -7.55 -10.25
N LEU A 29 -4.12 -6.68 -9.74
CA LEU A 29 -3.65 -5.49 -10.49
C LEU A 29 -2.34 -5.75 -11.25
N GLN A 30 -1.41 -6.52 -10.67
CA GLN A 30 -0.13 -6.82 -11.32
C GLN A 30 -0.27 -7.46 -12.72
N PRO A 31 -1.20 -8.40 -12.97
CA PRO A 31 -1.35 -9.02 -14.30
C PRO A 31 -1.94 -8.09 -15.37
N VAL A 32 -2.75 -7.10 -14.97
CA VAL A 32 -3.52 -6.24 -15.90
C VAL A 32 -2.86 -4.89 -16.14
N GLY A 33 -1.89 -4.50 -15.30
CA GLY A 33 -1.17 -3.24 -15.42
C GLY A 33 -1.96 -2.06 -14.87
N ALA A 34 -3.00 -1.62 -15.56
CA ALA A 34 -3.83 -0.47 -15.19
C ALA A 34 -5.33 -0.81 -15.23
N MET A 35 -6.06 -0.40 -14.18
CA MET A 35 -7.50 -0.61 -14.05
C MET A 35 -8.19 0.73 -13.72
N PRO A 36 -9.01 1.31 -14.63
CA PRO A 36 -9.75 2.53 -14.32
C PRO A 36 -10.81 2.24 -13.24
N LEU A 37 -10.80 3.02 -12.16
CA LEU A 37 -11.80 2.95 -11.08
C LEU A 37 -12.87 4.02 -11.26
N ILE A 38 -12.44 5.26 -11.50
CA ILE A 38 -13.30 6.35 -11.91
C ILE A 38 -12.76 6.84 -13.26
N PRO A 39 -13.51 6.64 -14.36
CA PRO A 39 -13.04 7.02 -15.69
C PRO A 39 -12.53 8.47 -15.71
N HIS A 40 -11.32 8.65 -16.24
CA HIS A 40 -10.63 9.96 -16.36
C HIS A 40 -10.24 10.65 -15.04
N VAL A 41 -10.47 10.03 -13.87
CA VAL A 41 -10.14 10.63 -12.57
C VAL A 41 -9.20 9.75 -11.74
N VAL A 42 -9.50 8.44 -11.65
CA VAL A 42 -8.75 7.50 -10.81
C VAL A 42 -8.48 6.20 -11.54
N GLU A 43 -7.21 5.83 -11.61
CA GLU A 43 -6.75 4.50 -12.02
C GLU A 43 -6.06 3.78 -10.87
N LEU A 44 -6.21 2.46 -10.83
CA LEU A 44 -5.46 1.57 -9.97
C LEU A 44 -4.34 0.96 -10.80
N ARG A 45 -3.11 1.11 -10.32
CA ARG A 45 -1.92 0.58 -10.98
C ARG A 45 -1.05 -0.12 -9.96
N PHE A 46 -0.57 -1.32 -10.31
CA PHE A 46 0.45 -1.98 -9.50
C PHE A 46 1.81 -1.36 -9.80
N VAL A 47 2.45 -0.77 -8.78
CA VAL A 47 3.78 -0.17 -8.87
C VAL A 47 4.60 -0.61 -7.67
N LEU A 48 5.81 -1.11 -7.93
CA LEU A 48 6.80 -1.37 -6.89
C LEU A 48 7.63 -0.11 -6.68
N ASN A 49 7.44 0.55 -5.54
CA ASN A 49 8.21 1.74 -5.20
C ASN A 49 9.51 1.36 -4.49
N GLN A 50 10.60 1.21 -5.24
CA GLN A 50 11.93 0.84 -4.74
C GLN A 50 12.77 2.03 -4.22
N GLY A 51 12.22 3.25 -4.29
CA GLY A 51 12.79 4.45 -3.72
C GLY A 51 11.79 5.14 -2.81
N MET A 52 12.25 5.93 -1.84
CA MET A 52 11.35 6.83 -1.09
C MET A 52 10.82 7.93 -2.02
N ALA A 53 9.92 8.79 -1.53
CA ALA A 53 9.21 9.81 -2.33
C ALA A 53 10.08 10.76 -3.19
N PHE A 54 11.41 10.77 -3.03
CA PHE A 54 12.38 11.57 -3.81
C PHE A 54 13.53 10.75 -4.41
N SER A 55 13.43 9.42 -4.44
CA SER A 55 14.49 8.51 -4.89
C SER A 55 15.81 8.60 -4.12
N LEU A 56 15.89 9.41 -3.06
CA LEU A 56 16.97 9.38 -2.09
C LEU A 56 17.00 7.97 -1.50
N LEU A 57 18.14 7.28 -1.65
CA LEU A 57 18.34 5.88 -1.26
C LEU A 57 17.57 4.85 -2.10
N SER A 58 17.20 5.16 -3.35
CA SER A 58 16.62 4.15 -4.26
C SER A 58 17.51 2.91 -4.37
N GLY A 59 16.92 1.73 -4.19
CA GLY A 59 17.65 0.46 -4.21
C GLY A 59 18.48 0.16 -2.96
N LYS A 60 18.34 0.95 -1.88
CA LYS A 60 18.97 0.69 -0.58
C LYS A 60 17.92 0.26 0.43
N GLN A 61 18.17 -0.85 1.12
CA GLN A 61 17.35 -1.31 2.27
C GLN A 61 17.90 -0.80 3.61
N CYS A 62 19.20 -0.54 3.68
CA CYS A 62 19.90 0.03 4.84
C CYS A 62 20.66 1.30 4.42
N PHE A 63 20.90 2.19 5.38
CA PHE A 63 21.72 3.40 5.19
C PHE A 63 23.18 3.06 4.88
#